data_AF-A0A368AZL4-F1
#
_entry.id   AF-A0A368AZL4-F1
#
_cell.length_a   1.000
_cell.length_b   1.000
_cell.length_c   1.000
_cell.angle_alpha   90.00
_cell.angle_beta   90.00
_cell.angle_gamma   90.00
#
_symmetry.space_group_name_H-M   'P 1'
#
loop_
_entity.id
_entity.type
_entity.pdbx_description
1 polymer ?
#
loop_
_entity_poly.entity_id
_entity_poly.type
_entity_poly.pdbx_seq_one_letter_code
_entity_poly.pdbx_strand_id
1 'polypeptide(L)'
;RYINVRKPQATIDSQNRLHVMHMISPRLYSHAKVSPKGAFLGNEYFRETADTRPSLVIDSGGSVKVIGGIAYNPNKPPEPENKPRSATDLPPGIIPN
;
A
#
# COMPACT_ATOMS: atom_id res chain seq x y z
N ARG A 1 20.37 -14.45 -2.41
CA ARG A 1 19.02 -13.91 -2.13
C ARG A 1 18.44 -13.41 -3.44
N TYR A 2 17.38 -14.02 -3.98
CA TYR A 2 16.75 -13.59 -5.23
C TYR A 2 15.57 -12.66 -4.92
N ILE A 3 15.49 -11.52 -5.61
CA ILE A 3 14.30 -10.66 -5.58
C ILE A 3 13.36 -11.23 -6.65
N ASN A 4 12.19 -11.71 -6.25
CA ASN A 4 11.19 -12.18 -7.21
C ASN A 4 10.47 -10.97 -7.81
N VAL A 5 11.05 -10.41 -8.88
CA VAL A 5 10.49 -9.26 -9.59
C VAL A 5 9.20 -9.70 -10.29
N ARG A 6 8.09 -9.08 -9.89
CA ARG A 6 6.78 -9.35 -10.51
C ARG A 6 6.63 -8.48 -11.74
N LYS A 7 6.00 -9.03 -12.79
CA LYS A 7 5.62 -8.24 -13.96
C LYS A 7 4.68 -7.11 -13.52
N PRO A 8 4.93 -5.85 -13.94
CA PRO A 8 4.01 -4.76 -13.69
C PRO A 8 2.68 -5.01 -14.44
N GLN A 9 1.59 -4.49 -13.89
CA GLN A 9 0.30 -4.46 -14.56
C GLN A 9 0.03 -3.06 -15.07
N ALA A 10 -0.42 -2.95 -16.32
CA ALA A 10 -0.82 -1.68 -16.92
C ALA A 10 -2.21 -1.81 -17.53
N THR A 11 -3.03 -0.77 -17.40
CA THR A 11 -4.37 -0.71 -18.00
C THR A 11 -4.78 0.74 -18.23
N ILE A 12 -5.84 0.95 -19.01
CA ILE A 12 -6.37 2.26 -19.36
C ILE A 12 -7.82 2.33 -18.88
N ASP A 13 -8.19 3.44 -18.23
CA ASP A 13 -9.56 3.68 -17.79
C ASP A 13 -10.44 4.30 -18.88
N SER A 14 -11.74 4.47 -18.59
CA SER A 14 -12.70 5.11 -19.51
C SER A 14 -12.41 6.58 -19.83
N GLN A 15 -11.52 7.23 -19.06
CA GLN A 15 -11.04 8.59 -19.34
C GLN A 15 -9.71 8.60 -20.11
N ASN A 16 -9.28 7.44 -20.61
CA ASN A 16 -8.05 7.22 -21.34
C ASN A 16 -6.78 7.52 -20.52
N ARG A 17 -6.87 7.44 -19.19
CA ARG A 17 -5.71 7.56 -18.29
C ARG A 17 -5.03 6.21 -18.19
N LEU A 18 -3.71 6.22 -18.27
CA LEU A 18 -2.88 5.05 -18.03
C LEU A 18 -2.71 4.84 -16.52
N HIS A 19 -2.98 3.63 -16.07
CA HIS A 19 -2.73 3.17 -14.71
C HIS A 19 -1.65 2.09 -14.76
N VAL A 20 -0.60 2.24 -13.94
CA VAL A 20 0.47 1.26 -13.81
C VAL A 20 0.61 0.84 -12.36
N MET A 21 0.52 -0.46 -12.08
CA MET A 21 0.82 -1.05 -10.79
C MET A 21 2.13 -1.83 -10.89
N HIS A 22 3.13 -1.41 -10.13
CA HIS A 22 4.45 -2.04 -10.15
C HIS A 22 5.07 -2.08 -8.75
N MET A 23 5.91 -3.10 -8.52
CA MET A 23 6.65 -3.23 -7.27
C MET A 23 7.78 -2.18 -7.25
N ILE A 24 7.90 -1.45 -6.14
CA ILE A 24 8.97 -0.45 -5.91
C ILE A 24 9.98 -0.90 -4.84
N SER A 25 9.58 -1.79 -3.96
CA SER A 25 10.45 -2.53 -3.04
C SER A 25 9.77 -3.85 -2.66
N PRO A 26 10.47 -4.82 -2.03
CA PRO A 26 9.85 -6.08 -1.66
C PRO A 26 8.55 -5.87 -0.88
N ARG A 27 7.44 -6.40 -1.41
CA ARG A 27 6.06 -6.27 -0.86
C ARG A 27 5.49 -4.85 -0.84
N LEU A 28 6.12 -3.87 -1.50
CA LEU A 28 5.62 -2.50 -1.65
C LEU A 28 5.41 -2.16 -3.13
N TYR A 29 4.24 -1.64 -3.44
CA TYR A 29 3.79 -1.34 -4.80
C TYR A 29 3.40 0.13 -4.93
N SER A 30 3.62 0.66 -6.13
CA SER A 30 3.16 1.98 -6.55
C SER A 30 2.09 1.83 -7.62
N HIS A 31 1.00 2.55 -7.44
CA HIS A 31 -0.03 2.79 -8.45
C HIS A 31 0.19 4.17 -9.06
N ALA A 32 0.85 4.21 -10.22
CA ALA A 32 1.07 5.42 -10.98
C ALA A 32 -0.12 5.70 -11.90
N LYS A 33 -0.50 6.98 -11.99
CA LYS A 33 -1.52 7.48 -12.91
C LYS A 33 -0.90 8.47 -13.90
N VAL A 34 -1.21 8.32 -15.17
CA VAL A 34 -0.74 9.21 -16.25
C VAL A 34 -1.94 9.65 -17.08
N SER A 35 -2.01 10.94 -17.38
CA SER A 35 -3.10 11.51 -18.18
C SER A 35 -3.01 11.07 -19.65
N PRO A 36 -4.08 11.23 -20.45
CA PRO A 36 -4.03 10.91 -21.87
C PRO A 36 -2.99 11.73 -22.65
N LYS A 37 -2.57 12.88 -22.10
CA LYS A 37 -1.53 13.76 -22.67
C LYS A 37 -0.12 13.39 -22.20
N GLY A 38 0.04 12.30 -21.45
CA GLY A 38 1.33 11.87 -20.91
C GLY A 38 1.76 12.58 -19.62
N ALA A 39 0.91 13.42 -19.02
CA ALA A 39 1.24 14.11 -17.77
C ALA A 39 1.12 13.16 -16.58
N PHE A 40 2.14 13.12 -15.72
CA PHE A 40 2.10 12.31 -14.51
C PHE A 40 1.14 12.91 -13.46
N LEU A 41 0.20 12.11 -12.97
CA LEU A 41 -0.87 12.52 -12.06
C LEU A 41 -0.60 12.14 -10.60
N GLY A 42 0.51 11.44 -10.32
CA GLY A 42 0.90 11.03 -8.98
C GLY A 42 0.86 9.51 -8.76
N ASN A 43 1.27 9.13 -7.55
CA ASN A 43 1.32 7.74 -7.07
C ASN A 43 0.52 7.56 -5.80
N GLU A 44 -0.15 6.42 -5.71
CA GLU A 44 -0.64 5.84 -4.46
C GLU A 44 0.19 4.60 -4.13
N TYR A 45 0.42 4.34 -2.84
CA TYR A 45 1.27 3.22 -2.43
C TYR A 45 0.48 2.16 -1.69
N PHE A 46 0.87 0.90 -1.87
CA PHE A 46 0.19 -0.24 -1.30
C PHE A 46 1.19 -1.30 -0.83
N ARG A 47 0.95 -1.87 0.34
CA ARG A 47 1.70 -3.03 0.86
C ARG A 47 0.95 -4.33 0.59
N GLU A 48 1.69 -5.35 0.17
CA GLU A 48 1.21 -6.72 0.04
C GLU A 48 1.03 -7.36 1.43
N THR A 49 -0.09 -8.04 1.66
CA THR A 49 -0.36 -8.78 2.91
C THR A 49 0.18 -10.21 2.82
N ALA A 50 -0.14 -11.07 3.78
CA ALA A 50 0.15 -12.51 3.64
C ALA A 50 -0.74 -13.15 2.56
N ASP A 51 -1.99 -12.71 2.47
CA ASP A 51 -3.03 -13.38 1.67
C ASP A 51 -3.30 -12.69 0.33
N THR A 52 -3.02 -11.40 0.23
CA THR A 52 -3.41 -10.60 -0.94
C THR A 52 -2.34 -9.63 -1.39
N ARG A 53 -2.35 -9.32 -2.68
CA ARG A 53 -1.44 -8.37 -3.32
C ARG A 53 -2.24 -7.28 -4.04
N PRO A 54 -1.75 -6.03 -4.06
CA PRO A 54 -2.31 -4.97 -4.89
C PRO A 54 -2.33 -5.36 -6.37
N SER A 55 -3.49 -5.25 -7.00
CA SER A 55 -3.71 -5.52 -8.42
C SER A 55 -4.72 -4.52 -8.98
N LEU A 56 -4.59 -4.17 -10.25
CA LEU A 56 -5.58 -3.34 -10.95
C LEU A 56 -6.73 -4.19 -11.45
N VAL A 57 -7.94 -3.67 -11.30
CA VAL A 57 -9.17 -4.19 -11.92
C VAL A 57 -9.93 -3.05 -12.56
N ILE A 58 -10.65 -3.33 -13.64
CA ILE A 58 -11.56 -2.39 -14.28
C ILE A 58 -12.98 -2.73 -13.81
N ASP A 59 -13.72 -1.75 -13.31
CA ASP A 59 -15.13 -1.94 -12.97
C ASP A 59 -16.06 -1.81 -14.19
N SER A 60 -17.36 -2.04 -13.98
CA SER A 60 -18.36 -1.95 -15.05
C SER A 60 -18.48 -0.55 -15.69
N GLY A 61 -18.03 0.50 -15.00
CA GLY A 61 -17.99 1.87 -15.52
C GLY A 61 -16.68 2.21 -16.24
N GLY A 62 -15.77 1.25 -16.41
CA GLY A 62 -14.47 1.47 -17.00
C GLY A 62 -13.48 2.20 -16.08
N SER A 63 -13.81 2.36 -14.79
CA SER A 63 -12.88 2.96 -13.82
C SER A 63 -11.90 1.91 -13.32
N VAL A 64 -10.63 2.30 -13.19
CA VAL A 64 -9.59 1.41 -12.66
C VAL A 64 -9.51 1.53 -11.14
N LYS A 65 -9.56 0.40 -10.45
CA LYS A 65 -9.45 0.30 -8.99
C LYS A 65 -8.30 -0.62 -8.59
N VAL A 66 -7.77 -0.39 -7.40
CA VAL A 66 -6.82 -1.29 -6.75
C VAL A 66 -7.59 -2.24 -5.85
N ILE A 67 -7.34 -3.54 -5.99
CA ILE A 67 -7.82 -4.58 -5.06
C ILE A 67 -6.65 -5.28 -4.39
N GLY A 68 -6.90 -5.82 -3.20
CA GLY A 68 -5.89 -6.50 -2.40
C GLY A 68 -4.81 -5.58 -1.83
N GLY A 69 -4.02 -6.11 -0.91
CA GLY A 69 -3.05 -5.33 -0.16
C GLY A 69 -3.69 -4.30 0.77
N ILE A 70 -2.85 -3.42 1.32
CA ILE A 70 -3.26 -2.37 2.25
C ILE A 70 -2.65 -1.04 1.78
N ALA A 71 -3.46 0.02 1.75
CA ALA A 71 -2.99 1.37 1.43
C ALA A 71 -1.87 1.80 2.38
N TYR A 72 -0.83 2.39 1.82
CA TYR A 72 0.35 2.82 2.55
C TYR A 72 0.61 4.31 2.30
N ASN A 73 0.83 5.05 3.38
CA ASN A 73 1.28 6.43 3.30
C ASN A 73 2.73 6.49 3.82
N PRO A 74 3.72 6.82 2.96
CA PRO A 74 5.12 6.90 3.37
C PRO A 74 5.40 8.01 4.38
N ASN A 75 4.51 9.01 4.47
CA ASN A 75 4.66 10.16 5.36
C ASN A 75 3.87 10.01 6.67
N LYS A 76 3.13 8.90 6.85
CA LYS A 76 2.43 8.66 8.12
C LYS A 76 3.49 8.37 9.21
N PRO A 77 3.44 9.03 10.37
CA PRO A 77 4.29 8.67 11.49
C PRO A 77 4.11 7.18 11.82
N PRO A 78 5.16 6.48 12.27
CA PRO A 78 4.99 5.13 12.80
C PRO A 78 3.92 5.17 13.88
N GLU A 79 2.99 4.22 13.84
CA GLU A 79 2.05 4.05 14.96
C GLU A 79 2.88 3.81 16.22
N PRO A 80 2.51 4.41 17.36
CA PRO A 80 3.18 4.12 18.61
C PRO A 80 3.10 2.61 18.81
N GLU A 81 4.25 1.94 18.80
CA GLU A 81 4.30 0.53 19.17
C GLU A 81 3.64 0.42 20.54
N ASN A 82 2.65 -0.49 20.66
CA ASN A 82 2.16 -0.92 21.96
C ASN A 82 3.35 -1.57 22.68
N LYS A 83 4.16 -0.74 23.33
CA LYS A 83 5.33 -1.18 24.06
C LYS A 83 4.81 -2.13 25.13
N PRO A 84 5.21 -3.41 25.14
CA PRO A 84 4.83 -4.29 26.21
C PRO A 84 5.27 -3.64 27.52
N ARG A 85 4.38 -3.66 28.53
CA ARG A 85 4.65 -3.14 29.88
C ARG A 85 6.01 -3.65 30.36
N SER A 86 6.79 -2.76 30.95
CA SER A 86 8.09 -3.12 31.54
C SER A 86 7.87 -4.18 32.61
N ALA A 87 8.82 -5.10 32.77
CA ALA A 87 8.77 -6.07 33.87
C ALA A 87 8.79 -5.39 35.26
N THR A 88 9.26 -4.15 35.33
CA THR A 88 9.27 -3.30 36.52
C THR A 88 7.96 -2.56 36.74
N ASP A 89 7.04 -2.55 35.77
CA ASP A 89 5.76 -1.85 35.93
C ASP A 89 4.88 -2.64 36.92
N LEU A 90 4.62 -2.01 38.07
CA LEU A 90 3.71 -2.51 39.09
C LEU A 90 2.37 -2.88 38.43
N PRO A 91 1.80 -4.05 38.77
CA PRO A 91 0.48 -4.40 38.27
C PRO A 91 -0.55 -3.36 38.73
N PRO A 92 -1.57 -3.10 37.89
CA PRO A 92 -2.61 -2.14 38.23
C PRO A 92 -3.30 -2.56 39.53
N GLY A 93 -3.40 -1.64 40.49
CA GLY A 93 -4.09 -1.86 41.77
C GLY A 93 -3.21 -1.95 43.03
N ILE A 94 -1.88 -1.80 42.91
CA ILE A 94 -1.00 -1.72 44.08
C ILE A 94 -0.62 -0.26 44.34
N ILE A 95 -1.05 0.28 45.48
CA ILE A 95 -0.62 1.59 45.99
C ILE A 95 0.71 1.42 46.74
N PRO A 96 1.74 2.23 46.43
CA PRO A 96 2.99 2.21 47.20
C PRO A 96 2.74 2.76 48.61
N ASN A 97 3.35 2.11 49.60
CA ASN A 97 3.36 2.53 51.01
C ASN A 97 4.21 3.79 51.22
#